data_AF-A0A3D3VY48-F1
#
_entry.id   AF-A0A3D3VY48-F1
#
_cell.length_a   1.000
_cell.length_b   1.000
_cell.length_c   1.000
_cell.angle_alpha   90.00
_cell.angle_beta   90.00
_cell.angle_gamma   90.00
#
_symmetry.space_group_name_H-M   'P 1'
#
loop_
_entity.id
_entity.type
_entity.pdbx_description
1 polymer ?
#
loop_
_entity_poly.entity_id
_entity_poly.type
_entity_poly.pdbx_seq_one_letter_code
_entity_poly.pdbx_strand_id
1 'polypeptide(L)'
;MRIAIQAADLDHARIDGTRVYILNLLKYFGKLDPSGEFLIYHRGEFNPELAPPDFPNYRLKKISAPLLWTQTRFAWELFKEHPDVLWMPMHNLPFFPPKQTKTFVTI
;
A
#
# COMPACT_ATOMS: atom_id res chain seq x y z
N MET A 1 -14.92 5.07 -1.02
CA MET A 1 -14.14 4.71 0.18
C MET A 1 -12.67 4.93 -0.11
N ARG A 2 -11.88 5.41 0.85
CA ARG A 2 -10.45 5.64 0.69
C ARG A 2 -9.66 4.55 1.41
N ILE A 3 -8.92 3.76 0.64
CA ILE A 3 -8.17 2.60 1.13
C ILE A 3 -6.68 2.87 0.95
N ALA A 4 -5.93 2.85 2.05
CA ALA A 4 -4.48 2.88 2.02
C ALA A 4 -3.91 1.46 1.89
N ILE A 5 -2.97 1.28 0.97
CA ILE A 5 -2.28 0.02 0.72
C ILE A 5 -0.78 0.26 0.85
N GLN A 6 -0.13 -0.53 1.70
CA GLN A 6 1.33 -0.60 1.69
C GLN A 6 1.78 -1.54 0.57
N ALA A 7 2.62 -1.04 -0.33
CA ALA A 7 3.14 -1.79 -1.48
C ALA A 7 4.65 -1.63 -1.68
N ALA A 8 5.38 -1.12 -0.69
CA ALA A 8 6.82 -0.86 -0.83
C ALA A 8 7.67 -2.12 -1.01
N ASP A 9 7.12 -3.31 -0.78
CA ASP A 9 7.79 -4.57 -1.12
C ASP A 9 7.93 -4.78 -2.63
N LEU A 10 7.01 -4.23 -3.43
CA LEU A 10 7.03 -4.31 -4.89
C LEU A 10 8.17 -3.52 -5.54
N ASP A 11 8.83 -2.64 -4.79
CA ASP A 11 10.02 -1.91 -5.25
C ASP A 11 11.29 -2.79 -5.27
N HIS A 12 11.29 -3.95 -4.61
CA HIS A 12 12.50 -4.78 -4.52
C HIS A 12 12.73 -5.59 -5.79
N ALA A 13 14.01 -5.78 -6.14
CA ALA A 13 14.42 -6.61 -7.27
C ALA A 13 14.07 -8.11 -7.06
N ARG A 14 14.09 -8.59 -5.81
CA ARG A 14 13.74 -9.98 -5.50
C ARG A 14 12.25 -10.21 -5.75
N ILE A 15 11.91 -11.21 -6.55
CA ILE A 15 10.53 -11.67 -6.75
C ILE A 15 10.30 -12.93 -5.90
N ASP A 16 9.24 -12.92 -5.09
CA ASP A 16 8.82 -14.04 -4.25
C ASP A 16 7.30 -14.09 -4.08
N GLY A 17 6.80 -15.13 -3.40
CA GLY A 17 5.37 -15.39 -3.25
C GLY A 17 4.59 -14.21 -2.67
N THR A 18 5.13 -13.52 -1.66
CA THR A 18 4.49 -12.34 -1.06
C THR A 18 4.33 -11.21 -2.07
N ARG A 19 5.36 -10.91 -2.87
CA ARG A 19 5.29 -9.85 -3.88
C ARG A 19 4.35 -10.19 -5.02
N VAL A 20 4.39 -11.44 -5.48
CA VAL A 20 3.47 -11.94 -6.50
C VAL A 20 2.02 -11.90 -5.99
N TYR A 21 1.79 -12.25 -4.73
CA TYR A 21 0.48 -12.15 -4.08
C TYR A 21 -0.03 -10.71 -4.04
N ILE A 22 0.79 -9.77 -3.54
CA ILE A 22 0.44 -8.33 -3.50
C ILE A 22 0.08 -7.83 -4.89
N LEU A 23 0.93 -8.09 -5.88
CA LEU A 23 0.68 -7.67 -7.26
C LEU A 23 -0.65 -8.25 -7.78
N ASN A 24 -0.92 -9.53 -7.53
CA ASN A 24 -2.15 -10.15 -7.99
C ASN A 24 -3.39 -9.53 -7.34
N LEU A 25 -3.35 -9.16 -6.06
CA LEU A 25 -4.46 -8.41 -5.46
C LEU A 25 -4.63 -7.02 -6.08
N LEU A 26 -3.53 -6.31 -6.31
CA LEU A 26 -3.56 -5.01 -6.99
C LEU A 26 -4.05 -5.11 -8.45
N LYS A 27 -4.03 -6.28 -9.09
CA LYS A 27 -4.67 -6.49 -10.40
C LYS A 27 -6.20 -6.45 -10.36
N TYR A 28 -6.80 -6.65 -9.19
CA TYR A 28 -8.25 -6.74 -9.03
C TYR A 28 -8.85 -5.63 -8.18
N PHE A 29 -8.14 -5.08 -7.19
CA PHE A 29 -8.69 -4.06 -6.29
C PHE A 29 -9.28 -2.85 -7.03
N GLY A 30 -8.57 -2.29 -8.01
CA GLY A 30 -9.08 -1.16 -8.81
C GLY A 30 -10.37 -1.48 -9.57
N LYS A 31 -10.65 -2.75 -9.87
CA LYS A 31 -11.90 -3.19 -10.52
C LYS A 31 -13.04 -3.43 -9.53
N LEU A 32 -12.74 -3.77 -8.28
CA LEU A 32 -13.73 -4.13 -7.26
C LEU A 32 -14.48 -2.92 -6.71
N ASP A 33 -13.80 -1.78 -6.56
CA ASP A 33 -14.43 -0.52 -6.17
C ASP A 33 -14.00 0.63 -7.11
N PRO A 34 -14.61 0.72 -8.31
CA PRO A 34 -14.29 1.79 -9.27
C PRO A 34 -14.60 3.20 -8.76
N SER A 35 -15.51 3.32 -7.77
CA SER A 35 -15.91 4.59 -7.15
C SER A 35 -15.02 5.00 -5.98
N GLY A 36 -14.26 4.06 -5.44
CA GLY A 36 -13.32 4.26 -4.35
C GLY A 36 -12.02 4.91 -4.79
N GLU A 37 -11.13 5.10 -3.83
CA GLU A 37 -9.79 5.62 -4.04
C GLU A 37 -8.79 4.72 -3.31
N PHE A 38 -7.81 4.21 -4.04
CA PHE A 38 -6.75 3.36 -3.50
C PHE A 38 -5.45 4.16 -3.45
N LEU A 39 -5.00 4.49 -2.24
CA LEU A 39 -3.72 5.14 -1.99
C LEU A 39 -2.64 4.05 -1.89
N ILE A 40 -1.83 3.90 -2.94
CA ILE A 40 -0.81 2.83 -3.02
C ILE A 40 0.54 3.43 -2.65
N TYR A 41 1.02 3.09 -1.47
CA TYR A 41 2.25 3.63 -0.91
C TYR A 41 3.45 2.76 -1.22
N HIS A 42 4.48 3.36 -1.80
CA HIS A 42 5.76 2.70 -2.08
C HIS A 42 6.91 3.70 -1.91
N ARG A 43 8.15 3.21 -1.89
CA ARG A 43 9.34 4.01 -1.51
C ARG A 43 10.13 4.50 -2.70
N GLY A 44 10.27 3.65 -3.71
CA GLY A 44 11.19 3.83 -4.82
C GLY A 44 10.48 3.77 -6.16
N GLU A 45 11.12 3.14 -7.13
CA GLU A 45 10.45 2.70 -8.34
C GLU A 45 9.98 1.27 -8.13
N PHE A 46 8.82 0.94 -8.69
CA PHE A 46 8.40 -0.45 -8.73
C PHE A 46 9.39 -1.26 -9.55
N ASN A 47 9.63 -2.51 -9.14
CA ASN A 47 10.22 -3.47 -10.03
C ASN A 47 9.31 -3.58 -11.28
N PRO A 48 9.84 -3.48 -12.51
CA PRO A 48 9.04 -3.53 -13.73
C PRO A 48 8.13 -4.77 -13.84
N GLU A 49 8.56 -5.91 -13.31
CA GLU A 49 7.77 -7.15 -13.28
C GLU A 49 6.69 -7.18 -12.19
N LEU A 50 6.79 -6.27 -11.22
CA LEU A 50 5.88 -6.13 -10.08
C LEU A 50 5.08 -4.81 -10.09
N ALA A 51 5.12 -4.07 -11.19
CA ALA A 51 4.37 -2.84 -11.32
C ALA A 51 2.86 -3.13 -11.30
N PRO A 52 2.08 -2.51 -10.40
CA PRO A 52 0.63 -2.65 -10.42
C PRO A 52 0.06 -2.05 -11.72
N PRO A 53 -1.10 -2.54 -12.19
CA PRO A 53 -1.75 -1.94 -13.34
C PRO A 53 -2.18 -0.51 -13.05
N ASP A 54 -2.27 0.29 -14.11
CA ASP A 54 -2.78 1.64 -14.03
C ASP A 54 -4.32 1.61 -14.02
N PHE A 55 -4.90 2.12 -12.92
CA PHE A 55 -6.34 2.29 -12.78
C PHE A 55 -6.65 3.73 -12.39
N PRO A 56 -7.78 4.31 -12.87
CA PRO A 56 -8.12 5.71 -12.61
C PRO A 56 -8.37 6.03 -11.12
N ASN A 57 -8.73 5.02 -10.33
CA ASN A 57 -8.93 5.10 -8.88
C ASN A 57 -7.66 4.79 -8.07
N TYR A 58 -6.53 4.50 -8.72
CA TYR A 58 -5.24 4.35 -8.05
C TYR A 58 -4.57 5.70 -7.90
N ARG A 59 -3.99 5.93 -6.73
CA ARG A 59 -3.13 7.07 -6.42
C ARG A 59 -1.82 6.53 -5.90
N LEU A 60 -0.84 6.47 -6.78
CA LEU A 60 0.52 6.06 -6.41
C LEU A 60 1.16 7.16 -5.55
N LYS A 61 1.58 6.77 -4.35
CA LYS A 61 2.22 7.64 -3.36
C LYS A 61 3.67 7.17 -3.18
N LYS A 62 4.55 7.65 -4.06
CA LYS A 62 6.00 7.42 -3.97
C LYS A 62 6.62 8.32 -2.91
N ILE A 63 7.13 7.74 -1.83
CA ILE A 63 7.69 8.50 -0.73
C ILE A 63 8.97 7.85 -0.24
N SER A 64 10.10 8.54 -0.44
CA SER A 64 11.38 8.08 0.06
C SER A 64 11.45 8.19 1.59
N ALA A 65 11.98 7.15 2.24
CA ALA A 65 12.32 7.18 3.65
C ALA A 65 13.53 6.28 3.94
N PRO A 66 14.48 6.74 4.78
CA PRO A 66 15.74 6.03 4.99
C PRO A 66 15.60 4.79 5.90
N LEU A 67 14.83 4.88 6.99
CA LEU A 67 14.70 3.81 8.00
C LEU A 67 13.31 3.78 8.64
N LEU A 68 12.93 2.59 9.15
CA LEU A 68 11.67 2.35 9.89
C LEU A 68 10.41 2.85 9.16
N TRP A 69 10.39 2.73 7.84
CA TRP A 69 9.33 3.22 6.94
C TRP A 69 7.91 3.07 7.51
N THR A 70 7.53 1.85 7.94
CA THR A 70 6.20 1.53 8.45
C THR A 70 5.83 2.35 9.70
N GLN A 71 6.80 2.61 10.57
CA GLN A 71 6.59 3.31 11.84
C GLN A 71 6.73 4.83 11.72
N THR A 72 7.48 5.30 10.73
CA THR A 72 7.79 6.72 10.57
C THR A 72 6.96 7.32 9.44
N ARG A 73 7.51 7.35 8.22
CA ARG A 73 6.96 8.11 7.11
C ARG A 73 5.62 7.56 6.65
N PHE A 74 5.46 6.23 6.61
CA PHE A 74 4.18 5.63 6.26
C PHE A 74 3.09 5.98 7.26
N ALA A 75 3.36 5.80 8.56
CA ALA A 75 2.43 6.14 9.64
C ALA A 75 2.01 7.63 9.59
N TRP A 76 2.95 8.53 9.33
CA TRP A 76 2.68 9.96 9.18
C TRP A 76 1.74 10.25 8.01
N GLU A 77 1.93 9.60 6.86
CA GLU A 77 1.08 9.82 5.69
C GLU A 77 -0.32 9.26 5.90
N LEU A 78 -0.45 8.12 6.59
CA LEU A 78 -1.76 7.63 7.04
C LEU A 78 -2.47 8.63 7.96
N PHE A 79 -1.72 9.23 8.90
CA PHE A 79 -2.24 10.26 9.78
C PHE A 79 -2.70 11.52 9.03
N LYS A 80 -2.00 11.90 7.96
CA LYS A 80 -2.38 13.05 7.13
C LYS A 80 -3.61 12.77 6.23
N GLU A 81 -3.66 11.59 5.64
CA GLU A 81 -4.67 11.25 4.61
C GLU A 81 -5.96 10.69 5.19
N HIS A 82 -5.94 10.25 6.46
CA HIS A 82 -7.07 9.66 7.19
C HIS A 82 -7.88 8.66 6.36
N PRO A 83 -7.26 7.57 5.86
CA PRO A 83 -7.99 6.58 5.07
C PRO A 83 -9.03 5.85 5.93
N ASP A 84 -10.13 5.45 5.29
CA ASP A 84 -11.18 4.65 5.93
C ASP A 84 -10.65 3.25 6.31
N VAL A 85 -9.78 2.70 5.44
CA VAL A 85 -9.23 1.36 5.55
C VAL A 85 -7.72 1.37 5.29
N LEU A 86 -6.96 0.63 6.09
CA LEU A 86 -5.57 0.30 5.86
C LEU A 86 -5.47 -1.20 5.55
N TRP A 87 -4.98 -1.56 4.37
CA TRP A 87 -4.65 -2.94 4.02
C TRP A 87 -3.13 -3.13 4.00
N MET A 88 -2.67 -4.14 4.75
CA MET A 88 -1.26 -4.46 4.94
C MET A 88 -0.99 -5.90 4.50
N PRO A 89 -0.13 -6.13 3.50
CA PRO A 89 0.19 -7.49 3.03
C PRO A 89 1.23 -8.22 3.88
N MET A 90 1.45 -7.74 5.10
CA MET A 90 2.56 -8.15 5.95
C MET A 90 2.19 -7.94 7.42
N HIS A 91 2.86 -8.69 8.30
CA HIS A 91 2.57 -8.72 9.74
C HIS A 91 2.87 -7.40 10.48
N ASN A 92 3.71 -6.54 9.90
CA ASN A 92 4.11 -5.29 10.54
C ASN A 92 3.03 -4.22 10.35
N LEU A 93 2.55 -3.64 11.46
CA LEU A 93 1.63 -2.51 11.46
C LEU A 93 2.29 -1.25 12.04
N PRO A 94 1.86 -0.04 11.63
CA PRO A 94 2.19 1.18 12.37
C PRO A 94 1.76 1.04 13.84
N PHE A 95 2.58 1.49 14.78
CA PHE A 95 2.21 1.46 16.21
C PHE A 95 1.03 2.39 16.54
N PHE A 96 0.89 3.48 15.79
CA PHE A 96 -0.17 4.47 15.99
C PHE A 96 -0.87 4.79 14.66
N PRO A 97 -1.72 3.89 14.14
CA PRO A 97 -2.56 4.20 12.99
C PRO A 97 -3.64 5.22 13.38
N PRO A 98 -4.26 5.94 12.41
CA PRO A 98 -5.36 6.86 12.71
C PRO A 98 -6.52 6.13 13.40
N LYS A 99 -7.08 6.73 14.46
CA LYS A 99 -8.06 6.07 15.35
C LYS A 99 -9.30 5.49 14.65
N GLN A 100 -9.69 6.06 13.52
CA GLN A 100 -10.91 5.67 12.80
C GLN A 100 -10.64 4.71 11.62
N THR A 101 -9.36 4.47 11.30
CA THR A 101 -8.97 3.62 10.17
C THR A 101 -9.11 2.14 10.54
N LYS A 102 -9.90 1.39 9.77
CA LYS A 102 -10.01 -0.07 9.93
C LYS A 102 -8.78 -0.74 9.30
N THR A 103 -8.09 -1.59 10.05
CA THR A 103 -6.86 -2.25 9.56
C THR A 103 -7.13 -3.72 9.25
N PHE A 104 -6.75 -4.16 8.06
CA PHE A 104 -6.81 -5.55 7.63
C PHE A 104 -5.40 -6.04 7.27
N VAL A 105 -5.05 -7.22 7.79
CA VAL A 105 -3.76 -7.87 7.55
C VAL A 105 -4.02 -9.23 6.92
N THR A 106 -3.30 -9.52 5.84
CA THR A 106 -3.35 -10.80 5.12
C THR A 106 -1.93 -11.30 4.87
N ILE A 107 -1.75 -12.63 4.85
CA ILE A 107 -0.47 -13.32 4.59
C ILE A 107 -0.57 -14.04 3.25
#